data_AF-A0A3C0N2W5-F1
#
_entry.id   AF-A0A3C0N2W5-F1
#
_cell.length_a   1.000
_cell.length_b   1.000
_cell.length_c   1.000
_cell.angle_alpha   90.00
_cell.angle_beta   90.00
_cell.angle_gamma   90.00
#
_symmetry.space_group_name_H-M   'P 1'
#
loop_
_entity.id
_entity.type
_entity.pdbx_description
1 polymer ?
#
loop_
_entity_poly.entity_id
_entity_poly.type
_entity_poly.pdbx_seq_one_letter_code
_entity_poly.pdbx_strand_id
1 'polypeptide(L)'
;MQLLLTWRFWRRVSLIGLILLSFLVALLWQRLQTPHQLTLPKNTPVETTTVREPIQPIPVAIALNQNKVALGKQLFQDVRFSKDNRVSCLSCHNFSMGGADRKAYSTGVNGAVGIVNTPSVFNAAFNFRLNWDGKFDNLSSHLDGLMQNPLALGSRWDEVVNKLRQSTQYKQAFAGIYPNGLTQDNIKDALIAYEQSLYTPNSRFDQFLRGNKQALTAAEQKGYQMFKTYGCVSCHQGMNVGGNMFQKFGVIGDYFANRGNITPADFGRYNVTKDEADRYVFRVPSLRNVGVTPPYFHDGSAKTLEDAIAVMAKYQLGRPLAKAQINLIAKFLDSLTGEYQGKSL
;
A
#
# COMPACT_ATOMS: atom_id res chain seq x y z
N MET A 1 -74.52 -1.38 20.12
CA MET A 1 -73.58 -2.45 19.74
C MET A 1 -72.82 -2.16 18.43
N GLN A 2 -73.46 -1.62 17.38
CA GLN A 2 -72.81 -1.33 16.08
C GLN A 2 -71.69 -0.24 16.12
N LEU A 3 -71.82 0.80 16.95
CA LEU A 3 -70.81 1.88 17.08
C LEU A 3 -69.45 1.43 17.68
N LEU A 4 -69.44 0.37 18.50
CA LEU A 4 -68.21 -0.18 19.08
C LEU A 4 -67.42 -1.05 18.10
N LEU A 5 -68.11 -1.67 17.14
CA LEU A 5 -67.51 -2.48 16.08
C LEU A 5 -66.82 -1.61 15.02
N THR A 6 -67.43 -0.49 14.64
CA THR A 6 -66.84 0.47 13.68
C THR A 6 -65.61 1.15 14.26
N TRP A 7 -65.63 1.55 15.54
CA TRP A 7 -64.46 2.14 16.19
C TRP A 7 -63.28 1.16 16.29
N ARG A 8 -63.53 -0.12 16.64
CA ARG A 8 -62.49 -1.15 16.66
C ARG A 8 -61.93 -1.46 15.26
N PHE A 9 -62.76 -1.40 14.23
CA PHE A 9 -62.33 -1.59 12.84
C PHE A 9 -61.40 -0.46 12.38
N TRP A 10 -61.83 0.80 12.54
CA TRP A 10 -61.02 1.97 12.17
C TRP A 10 -59.73 2.07 12.98
N ARG A 11 -59.75 1.70 14.27
CA ARG A 11 -58.55 1.69 15.11
C ARG A 11 -57.53 0.62 14.64
N ARG A 12 -58.00 -0.53 14.15
CA ARG A 12 -57.13 -1.58 13.56
C ARG A 12 -56.55 -1.13 12.21
N VAL A 13 -57.36 -0.49 11.35
CA VAL A 13 -56.89 0.05 10.06
C VAL A 13 -55.84 1.15 10.28
N SER A 14 -56.06 2.07 11.23
CA SER A 14 -55.07 3.11 11.57
C SER A 14 -53.78 2.54 12.18
N LEU A 15 -53.87 1.49 13.00
CA LEU A 15 -52.69 0.80 13.54
C LEU A 15 -51.87 0.11 12.43
N ILE A 16 -52.53 -0.54 11.48
CA ILE A 16 -51.86 -1.16 10.33
C ILE A 16 -51.22 -0.09 9.45
N GLY A 17 -51.90 1.03 9.19
CA GLY A 17 -51.36 2.15 8.43
C GLY A 17 -50.11 2.77 9.08
N LEU A 18 -50.10 2.94 10.40
CA LEU A 18 -48.94 3.46 11.14
C LEU A 18 -47.75 2.49 11.12
N ILE A 19 -48.00 1.18 11.19
CA ILE A 19 -46.96 0.15 11.09
C ILE A 19 -46.36 0.12 9.68
N LEU A 20 -47.17 0.23 8.63
CA LEU A 20 -46.68 0.27 7.25
C LEU A 20 -45.86 1.54 6.99
N LEU A 21 -46.30 2.68 7.53
CA LEU A 21 -45.58 3.95 7.40
C LEU A 21 -44.24 3.91 8.14
N SER A 22 -44.19 3.37 9.37
CA SER A 22 -42.94 3.23 10.11
C SER A 22 -41.97 2.27 9.43
N PHE A 23 -42.48 1.19 8.81
CA PHE A 23 -41.68 0.26 8.03
C PHE A 23 -41.10 0.90 6.76
N LEU A 24 -41.90 1.72 6.06
CA LEU A 24 -41.44 2.51 4.90
C LEU A 24 -40.37 3.54 5.28
N VAL A 25 -40.57 4.26 6.38
CA VAL A 25 -39.58 5.23 6.89
C VAL A 25 -38.30 4.52 7.32
N ALA A 26 -38.39 3.36 7.98
CA ALA A 26 -37.23 2.55 8.34
C ALA A 26 -36.47 2.04 7.10
N LEU A 27 -37.17 1.58 6.05
CA LEU A 27 -36.57 1.16 4.79
C LEU A 27 -35.88 2.32 4.06
N LEU A 28 -36.50 3.51 4.03
CA LEU A 28 -35.91 4.72 3.47
C LEU A 28 -34.67 5.18 4.25
N TRP A 29 -34.75 5.15 5.58
CA TRP A 29 -33.64 5.49 6.48
C TRP A 29 -32.48 4.50 6.31
N GLN A 30 -32.76 3.20 6.18
CA GLN A 30 -31.76 2.17 5.93
C GLN A 30 -31.12 2.32 4.54
N ARG A 31 -31.87 2.76 3.53
CA ARG A 31 -31.34 3.12 2.20
C ARG A 31 -30.46 4.37 2.22
N LEU A 32 -30.76 5.35 3.08
CA LEU A 32 -29.99 6.58 3.23
C LEU A 32 -28.73 6.37 4.07
N GLN A 33 -28.75 5.41 5.01
CA GLN A 33 -27.61 5.06 5.85
C GLN A 33 -26.72 3.96 5.28
N THR A 34 -27.13 3.26 4.22
CA THR A 34 -26.25 2.30 3.54
C THR A 34 -25.17 3.10 2.82
N PRO A 35 -23.90 3.05 3.25
CA PRO A 35 -22.83 3.67 2.49
C PRO A 35 -22.89 3.05 1.09
N HIS A 36 -22.83 3.89 0.05
CA HIS A 36 -22.39 3.39 -1.24
C HIS A 36 -20.97 2.87 -1.05
N GLN A 37 -20.84 1.59 -0.72
CA GLN A 37 -19.62 0.86 -0.99
C GLN A 37 -19.42 0.98 -2.49
N LEU A 38 -18.50 1.86 -2.88
CA LEU A 38 -17.84 1.76 -4.16
C LEU A 38 -17.35 0.32 -4.25
N THR A 39 -18.11 -0.51 -4.96
CA THR A 39 -17.68 -1.83 -5.37
C THR A 39 -16.55 -1.59 -6.35
N LEU A 40 -15.33 -1.47 -5.81
CA LEU A 40 -14.13 -1.62 -6.60
C LEU A 40 -14.29 -2.93 -7.38
N PRO A 41 -14.04 -2.92 -8.71
CA PRO A 41 -14.22 -4.12 -9.51
C PRO A 41 -13.41 -5.25 -8.87
N LYS A 42 -14.13 -6.27 -8.38
CA LYS A 42 -13.51 -7.53 -7.96
C LYS A 42 -12.79 -8.08 -9.17
N ASN A 43 -11.47 -8.13 -9.06
CA ASN A 43 -10.53 -8.86 -9.91
C ASN A 43 -10.80 -8.66 -11.41
N THR A 44 -10.21 -7.62 -11.99
CA THR A 44 -9.79 -7.73 -13.40
C THR A 44 -8.98 -9.02 -13.51
N PRO A 45 -9.33 -9.97 -14.40
CA PRO A 45 -8.56 -11.19 -14.58
C PRO A 45 -7.18 -10.79 -15.08
N VAL A 46 -6.25 -10.72 -14.16
CA VAL A 46 -4.84 -10.66 -14.47
C VAL A 46 -4.50 -12.08 -14.92
N GLU A 47 -4.11 -12.23 -16.18
CA GLU A 47 -3.61 -13.49 -16.72
C GLU A 47 -2.30 -13.84 -15.99
N THR A 48 -2.42 -14.47 -14.83
CA THR A 48 -1.29 -14.94 -14.05
C THR A 48 -0.96 -16.34 -14.52
N THR A 49 0.11 -16.49 -15.31
CA THR A 49 0.83 -17.76 -15.38
C THR A 49 1.30 -18.08 -13.96
N THR A 50 0.54 -18.87 -13.24
CA THR A 50 0.92 -19.36 -11.92
C THR A 50 2.05 -20.37 -12.09
N VAL A 51 3.15 -20.13 -11.39
CA VAL A 51 4.34 -20.98 -11.45
C VAL A 51 4.42 -21.83 -10.19
N ARG A 52 4.99 -23.04 -10.26
CA ARG A 52 5.21 -23.91 -9.09
C ARG A 52 6.43 -23.46 -8.27
N GLU A 53 6.42 -22.21 -7.82
CA GLU A 53 7.45 -21.60 -6.96
C GLU A 53 6.80 -20.75 -5.86
N PRO A 54 7.46 -20.55 -4.69
CA PRO A 54 6.91 -19.72 -3.61
C PRO A 54 6.71 -18.25 -4.01
N ILE A 55 7.47 -17.77 -4.99
CA ILE A 55 7.36 -16.40 -5.53
C ILE A 55 6.68 -16.48 -6.89
N GLN A 56 5.77 -15.55 -7.15
CA GLN A 56 5.03 -15.43 -8.41
C GLN A 56 5.50 -14.18 -9.16
N PRO A 57 5.58 -14.20 -10.51
CA PRO A 57 5.99 -13.02 -11.27
C PRO A 57 4.94 -11.91 -11.21
N ILE A 58 5.36 -10.65 -11.29
CA ILE A 58 4.41 -9.53 -11.48
C ILE A 58 3.81 -9.63 -12.89
N PRO A 59 2.50 -9.43 -13.06
CA PRO A 59 1.85 -9.42 -14.38
C PRO A 59 2.52 -8.46 -15.36
N VAL A 60 2.68 -8.89 -16.62
CA VAL A 60 3.31 -8.04 -17.66
C VAL A 60 2.46 -6.81 -18.00
N ALA A 61 1.15 -6.91 -17.82
CA ALA A 61 0.20 -5.84 -18.07
C ALA A 61 -0.93 -5.87 -17.03
N ILE A 62 -1.44 -4.69 -16.68
CA ILE A 62 -2.65 -4.50 -15.89
C ILE A 62 -3.57 -3.57 -16.67
N ALA A 63 -4.79 -4.02 -16.95
CA ALA A 63 -5.78 -3.19 -17.62
C ALA A 63 -6.30 -2.10 -16.68
N LEU A 64 -6.00 -0.85 -17.00
CA LEU A 64 -6.43 0.35 -16.26
C LEU A 64 -7.00 1.39 -17.21
N ASN A 65 -7.90 2.23 -16.70
CA ASN A 65 -8.40 3.38 -17.47
C ASN A 65 -7.29 4.42 -17.64
N GLN A 66 -6.77 4.54 -18.86
CA GLN A 66 -5.62 5.40 -19.15
C GLN A 66 -5.88 6.89 -18.92
N ASN A 67 -7.12 7.36 -19.09
CA ASN A 67 -7.48 8.75 -18.82
C ASN A 67 -7.39 9.04 -17.31
N LYS A 68 -7.85 8.12 -16.47
CA LYS A 68 -7.71 8.22 -15.01
C LYS A 68 -6.25 8.16 -14.58
N VAL A 69 -5.47 7.24 -15.15
CA VAL A 69 -4.01 7.12 -14.89
C VAL A 69 -3.29 8.42 -15.24
N ALA A 70 -3.59 9.03 -16.39
CA ALA A 70 -2.97 10.28 -16.82
C ALA A 70 -3.32 11.45 -15.89
N LEU A 71 -4.59 11.56 -15.46
CA LEU A 71 -5.02 12.57 -14.49
C LEU A 71 -4.37 12.33 -13.10
N GLY A 72 -4.37 11.08 -12.62
CA GLY A 72 -3.73 10.69 -11.37
C GLY A 72 -2.24 11.00 -11.34
N LYS A 73 -1.54 10.79 -12.46
CA LYS A 73 -0.13 11.18 -12.62
C LYS A 73 0.09 12.68 -12.38
N GLN A 74 -0.79 13.52 -12.93
CA GLN A 74 -0.72 14.97 -12.73
C GLN A 74 -0.96 15.34 -11.27
N LEU A 75 -1.92 14.69 -10.61
CA LEU A 75 -2.24 14.91 -9.20
C LEU A 75 -1.10 14.46 -8.27
N PHE A 76 -0.46 13.33 -8.56
CA PHE A 76 0.60 12.73 -7.73
C PHE A 76 1.85 13.64 -7.59
N GLN A 77 2.11 14.48 -8.59
CA GLN A 77 3.19 15.47 -8.59
C GLN A 77 2.73 16.87 -8.14
N ASP A 78 1.45 17.07 -7.83
CA ASP A 78 0.90 18.38 -7.54
C ASP A 78 1.11 18.76 -6.08
N VAL A 79 1.87 19.83 -5.85
CA VAL A 79 2.19 20.30 -4.50
C VAL A 79 0.98 20.89 -3.77
N ARG A 80 -0.14 21.20 -4.46
CA ARG A 80 -1.35 21.74 -3.81
C ARG A 80 -1.99 20.79 -2.80
N PHE A 81 -1.58 19.51 -2.79
CA PHE A 81 -1.99 18.53 -1.80
C PHE A 81 -1.39 18.78 -0.42
N SER A 82 -0.23 19.44 -0.30
CA SER A 82 0.29 19.82 1.02
C SER A 82 -0.32 21.14 1.49
N LYS A 83 -0.40 21.32 2.82
CA LYS A 83 -0.94 22.54 3.42
C LYS A 83 -0.17 23.79 2.98
N ASP A 84 1.15 23.68 2.86
CA ASP A 84 2.05 24.77 2.46
C ASP A 84 2.27 24.91 0.94
N ASN A 85 1.64 24.06 0.12
CA ASN A 85 1.81 24.00 -1.33
C ASN A 85 3.26 23.76 -1.79
N ARG A 86 4.06 22.99 -1.03
CA ARG A 86 5.47 22.67 -1.36
C ARG A 86 5.79 21.19 -1.48
N VAL A 87 4.93 20.30 -0.96
CA VAL A 87 5.19 18.86 -0.88
C VAL A 87 4.15 18.12 -1.74
N SER A 88 4.61 17.18 -2.55
CA SER A 88 3.78 16.27 -3.34
C SER A 88 4.11 14.82 -2.99
N CYS A 89 3.38 13.85 -3.54
CA CYS A 89 3.72 12.44 -3.35
C CYS A 89 5.13 12.12 -3.88
N LEU A 90 5.54 12.74 -5.00
CA LEU A 90 6.89 12.59 -5.57
C LEU A 90 8.00 13.14 -4.67
N SER A 91 7.70 14.04 -3.74
CA SER A 91 8.71 14.58 -2.81
C SER A 91 9.32 13.49 -1.92
N CYS A 92 8.54 12.45 -1.59
CA CYS A 92 8.99 11.30 -0.80
C CYS A 92 9.08 10.00 -1.62
N HIS A 93 8.31 9.89 -2.72
CA HIS A 93 8.30 8.71 -3.59
C HIS A 93 8.96 9.01 -4.94
N ASN A 94 10.26 9.31 -4.91
CA ASN A 94 11.01 9.72 -6.09
C ASN A 94 11.35 8.50 -6.97
N PHE A 95 10.93 8.54 -8.24
CA PHE A 95 11.12 7.43 -9.16
C PHE A 95 12.59 7.17 -9.52
N SER A 96 13.45 8.18 -9.51
CA SER A 96 14.91 7.97 -9.72
C SER A 96 15.59 7.30 -8.52
N MET A 97 14.85 7.11 -7.43
CA MET A 97 15.29 6.48 -6.18
C MET A 97 14.46 5.24 -5.87
N GLY A 98 13.99 4.52 -6.91
CA GLY A 98 13.20 3.31 -6.75
C GLY A 98 11.80 3.54 -6.15
N GLY A 99 11.26 4.76 -6.25
CA GLY A 99 9.94 5.11 -5.71
C GLY A 99 9.93 5.43 -4.21
N ALA A 100 11.10 5.68 -3.63
CA ALA A 100 11.34 6.14 -2.25
C ALA A 100 12.21 7.42 -2.27
N ASP A 101 12.80 7.84 -1.14
CA ASP A 101 13.62 9.06 -1.07
C ASP A 101 15.07 8.86 -0.59
N ARG A 102 15.47 7.60 -0.37
CA ARG A 102 16.79 7.20 0.14
C ARG A 102 17.21 7.86 1.44
N LYS A 103 16.24 8.18 2.31
CA LYS A 103 16.48 8.73 3.65
C LYS A 103 16.01 7.75 4.73
N ALA A 104 16.59 7.85 5.92
CA ALA A 104 16.04 7.16 7.08
C ALA A 104 14.63 7.69 7.42
N TYR A 105 14.45 9.02 7.34
CA TYR A 105 13.18 9.70 7.56
C TYR A 105 12.97 10.82 6.55
N SER A 106 11.79 10.86 5.94
CA SER A 106 11.42 11.88 4.96
C SER A 106 11.10 13.23 5.59
N THR A 107 11.19 14.28 4.78
CA THR A 107 10.79 15.64 5.18
C THR A 107 9.43 15.96 4.54
N GLY A 108 8.42 16.22 5.37
CA GLY A 108 7.09 16.63 4.95
C GLY A 108 6.89 18.14 5.01
N VAL A 109 5.61 18.52 5.08
CA VAL A 109 5.11 19.89 5.15
C VAL A 109 5.80 20.70 6.26
N ASN A 110 6.11 21.97 5.99
CA ASN A 110 6.81 22.86 6.93
C ASN A 110 8.16 22.33 7.48
N GLY A 111 8.79 21.38 6.79
CA GLY A 111 10.05 20.80 7.24
C GLY A 111 9.89 19.73 8.33
N ALA A 112 8.66 19.27 8.61
CA ALA A 112 8.42 18.20 9.58
C ALA A 112 9.16 16.92 9.16
N VAL A 113 9.78 16.23 10.13
CA VAL A 113 10.53 14.99 9.87
C VAL A 113 9.65 13.79 10.22
N GLY A 114 9.60 12.82 9.33
CA GLY A 114 8.90 11.55 9.55
C GLY A 114 9.51 10.72 10.68
N ILE A 115 8.83 9.63 11.03
CA ILE A 115 9.24 8.70 12.09
C ILE A 115 9.52 7.28 11.56
N VAL A 116 9.34 7.08 10.25
CA VAL A 116 9.66 5.84 9.56
C VAL A 116 10.27 6.14 8.19
N ASN A 117 11.06 5.21 7.68
CA ASN A 117 11.55 5.18 6.31
C ASN A 117 10.36 5.04 5.33
N THR A 118 10.41 5.80 4.24
CA THR A 118 9.36 5.80 3.21
C THR A 118 9.50 4.56 2.33
N PRO A 119 8.51 3.63 2.33
CA PRO A 119 8.53 2.49 1.42
C PRO A 119 8.40 2.94 -0.03
N SER A 120 8.86 2.10 -0.96
CA SER A 120 8.61 2.32 -2.38
C SER A 120 7.10 2.38 -2.69
N VAL A 121 6.70 3.34 -3.53
CA VAL A 121 5.35 3.37 -4.10
C VAL A 121 5.15 2.28 -5.17
N PHE A 122 6.23 1.78 -5.78
CA PHE A 122 6.12 0.75 -6.79
C PHE A 122 5.59 -0.55 -6.18
N ASN A 123 4.63 -1.16 -6.88
CA ASN A 123 3.93 -2.38 -6.48
C ASN A 123 3.13 -2.23 -5.17
N ALA A 124 2.93 -1.00 -4.65
CA ALA A 124 2.22 -0.80 -3.39
C ALA A 124 0.76 -1.29 -3.45
N ALA A 125 0.14 -1.21 -4.62
CA ALA A 125 -1.21 -1.69 -4.88
C ALA A 125 -1.38 -3.21 -4.72
N PHE A 126 -0.29 -4.00 -4.71
CA PHE A 126 -0.34 -5.45 -4.46
C PHE A 126 -0.24 -5.82 -2.99
N ASN A 127 -0.07 -4.85 -2.09
CA ASN A 127 -0.02 -5.13 -0.66
C ASN A 127 -1.44 -5.34 -0.10
N PHE A 128 -1.60 -6.31 0.81
CA PHE A 128 -2.88 -6.53 1.50
C PHE A 128 -3.19 -5.45 2.57
N ARG A 129 -2.16 -4.74 3.00
CA ARG A 129 -2.17 -3.65 3.99
C ARG A 129 -1.09 -2.63 3.62
N LEU A 130 -1.29 -1.36 3.96
CA LEU A 130 -0.37 -0.25 3.70
C LEU A 130 0.19 0.30 5.02
N ASN A 131 1.30 1.04 4.92
CA ASN A 131 2.23 1.37 6.01
C ASN A 131 3.01 0.17 6.57
N TRP A 132 4.04 0.49 7.36
CA TRP A 132 4.83 -0.49 8.11
C TRP A 132 4.02 -1.23 9.19
N ASP A 133 3.10 -0.53 9.86
CA ASP A 133 2.20 -1.09 10.88
C ASP A 133 0.96 -1.80 10.28
N GLY A 134 0.75 -1.66 8.97
CA GLY A 134 -0.41 -2.17 8.26
C GLY A 134 -1.72 -1.53 8.69
N LYS A 135 -1.70 -0.25 9.05
CA LYS A 135 -2.89 0.50 9.51
C LYS A 135 -4.03 0.53 8.49
N PHE A 136 -3.71 0.66 7.21
CA PHE A 136 -4.71 0.83 6.15
C PHE A 136 -4.87 -0.46 5.34
N ASP A 137 -6.10 -0.80 5.00
CA ASP A 137 -6.47 -2.00 4.24
C ASP A 137 -6.68 -1.75 2.75
N ASN A 138 -6.67 -0.49 2.31
CA ASN A 138 -6.78 -0.11 0.92
C ASN A 138 -6.19 1.28 0.66
N LEU A 139 -5.90 1.60 -0.61
CA LEU A 139 -5.31 2.88 -1.02
C LEU A 139 -6.20 4.08 -0.69
N SER A 140 -7.53 3.93 -0.76
CA SER A 140 -8.48 5.02 -0.47
C SER A 140 -8.41 5.47 0.99
N SER A 141 -8.40 4.54 1.94
CA SER A 141 -8.25 4.85 3.37
C SER A 141 -6.84 5.34 3.71
N HIS A 142 -5.82 4.83 3.01
CA HIS A 142 -4.44 5.33 3.12
C HIS A 142 -4.32 6.80 2.69
N LEU A 143 -4.92 7.18 1.55
CA LEU A 143 -4.94 8.57 1.09
C LEU A 143 -5.60 9.49 2.13
N ASP A 144 -6.73 9.09 2.72
CA ASP A 144 -7.39 9.88 3.78
C ASP A 144 -6.49 10.13 5.00
N GLY A 145 -5.74 9.11 5.41
CA GLY A 145 -4.78 9.20 6.50
C GLY A 145 -3.55 10.04 6.16
N LEU A 146 -3.02 9.89 4.94
CA LEU A 146 -1.87 10.64 4.44
C LEU A 146 -2.16 12.14 4.38
N MET A 147 -3.34 12.51 3.88
CA MET A 147 -3.74 13.91 3.74
C MET A 147 -3.66 14.65 5.07
N GLN A 148 -4.16 14.03 6.14
CA GLN A 148 -4.23 14.64 7.47
C GLN A 148 -2.92 14.56 8.25
N ASN A 149 -1.94 13.76 7.81
CA ASN A 149 -0.71 13.52 8.56
C ASN A 149 0.18 14.78 8.58
N PRO A 150 0.42 15.40 9.75
CA PRO A 150 1.21 16.63 9.84
C PRO A 150 2.71 16.42 9.57
N LEU A 151 3.18 15.17 9.54
CA LEU A 151 4.55 14.82 9.17
C LEU A 151 4.71 14.57 7.66
N ALA A 152 3.61 14.61 6.89
CA ALA A 152 3.60 14.40 5.45
C ALA A 152 2.96 15.61 4.73
N LEU A 153 1.64 15.57 4.48
CA LEU A 153 0.94 16.63 3.73
C LEU A 153 0.26 17.66 4.64
N GLY A 154 -0.21 17.23 5.81
CA GLY A 154 -0.82 18.08 6.86
C GLY A 154 -2.00 18.92 6.40
N SER A 155 -2.74 18.50 5.37
CA SER A 155 -3.88 19.21 4.78
C SER A 155 -5.19 18.43 5.00
N ARG A 156 -6.26 18.87 4.34
CA ARG A 156 -7.59 18.28 4.36
C ARG A 156 -8.15 18.23 2.95
N TRP A 157 -9.07 17.30 2.70
CA TRP A 157 -9.66 17.15 1.37
C TRP A 157 -10.42 18.38 0.89
N ASP A 158 -11.14 19.08 1.76
CA ASP A 158 -11.85 20.30 1.39
C ASP A 158 -10.88 21.42 0.98
N GLU A 159 -9.75 21.57 1.68
CA GLU A 159 -8.68 22.49 1.29
C GLU A 159 -8.14 22.15 -0.12
N VAL A 160 -7.81 20.87 -0.36
CA VAL A 160 -7.28 20.42 -1.66
C VAL A 160 -8.31 20.62 -2.76
N VAL A 161 -9.56 20.19 -2.57
CA VAL A 161 -10.64 20.38 -3.54
C VAL A 161 -10.81 21.85 -3.88
N ASN A 162 -10.79 22.75 -2.89
CA ASN A 162 -10.90 24.18 -3.11
C ASN A 162 -9.70 24.75 -3.89
N LYS A 163 -8.47 24.31 -3.60
CA LYS A 163 -7.27 24.68 -4.37
C LYS A 163 -7.36 24.20 -5.83
N LEU A 164 -7.78 22.95 -6.06
CA LEU A 164 -7.86 22.37 -7.40
C LEU A 164 -9.00 23.00 -8.23
N ARG A 165 -10.11 23.42 -7.61
CA ARG A 165 -11.22 24.13 -8.28
C ARG A 165 -10.82 25.48 -8.89
N GLN A 166 -9.76 26.10 -8.38
CA GLN A 166 -9.21 27.32 -8.97
C GLN A 166 -8.51 27.07 -10.32
N SER A 167 -8.18 25.81 -10.64
CA SER A 167 -7.59 25.43 -11.92
C SER A 167 -8.66 25.14 -12.96
N THR A 168 -8.71 25.95 -14.02
CA THR A 168 -9.56 25.68 -15.19
C THR A 168 -9.19 24.34 -15.85
N GLN A 169 -7.89 24.03 -15.90
CA GLN A 169 -7.38 22.76 -16.44
C GLN A 169 -7.94 21.56 -15.66
N TYR A 170 -7.93 21.58 -14.33
CA TYR A 170 -8.49 20.45 -13.57
C TYR A 170 -10.01 20.37 -13.70
N LYS A 171 -10.74 21.49 -13.65
CA LYS A 171 -12.19 21.46 -13.86
C LYS A 171 -12.55 20.78 -15.18
N GLN A 172 -11.83 21.09 -16.26
CA GLN A 172 -12.03 20.47 -17.58
C GLN A 172 -11.60 19.00 -17.59
N ALA A 173 -10.42 18.67 -17.06
CA ALA A 173 -9.92 17.29 -17.02
C ALA A 173 -10.86 16.35 -16.24
N PHE A 174 -11.37 16.81 -15.09
CA PHE A 174 -12.33 16.04 -14.30
C PHE A 174 -13.69 15.92 -15.01
N ALA A 175 -14.22 16.99 -15.60
CA ALA A 175 -15.49 16.95 -16.33
C ALA A 175 -15.44 16.00 -17.55
N GLY A 176 -14.27 15.85 -18.17
CA GLY A 176 -14.06 14.92 -19.29
C GLY A 176 -14.00 13.44 -18.90
N ILE A 177 -13.80 13.11 -17.62
CA ILE A 177 -13.63 11.73 -17.13
C ILE A 177 -14.79 11.32 -16.22
N TYR A 178 -15.33 12.25 -15.44
CA TYR A 178 -16.31 12.00 -14.38
C TYR A 178 -17.57 12.85 -14.57
N PRO A 179 -18.78 12.25 -14.56
CA PRO A 179 -20.03 13.00 -14.70
C PRO A 179 -20.23 14.10 -13.64
N ASN A 180 -19.76 13.85 -12.41
CA ASN A 180 -19.88 14.79 -11.29
C ASN A 180 -18.67 15.73 -11.18
N GLY A 181 -17.75 15.71 -12.15
CA GLY A 181 -16.60 16.61 -12.21
C GLY A 181 -15.62 16.46 -11.04
N LEU A 182 -15.08 17.58 -10.56
CA LEU A 182 -14.03 17.61 -9.54
C LEU A 182 -14.64 17.46 -8.14
N THR A 183 -14.50 16.25 -7.59
CA THR A 183 -14.90 15.87 -6.22
C THR A 183 -13.75 15.15 -5.51
N GLN A 184 -13.80 15.06 -4.18
CA GLN A 184 -12.84 14.28 -3.39
C GLN A 184 -12.75 12.83 -3.89
N ASP A 185 -13.90 12.17 -4.09
CA ASP A 185 -13.93 10.77 -4.53
C ASP A 185 -13.29 10.57 -5.90
N ASN A 186 -13.53 11.50 -6.83
CA ASN A 186 -12.93 11.43 -8.16
C ASN A 186 -11.43 11.72 -8.14
N ILE A 187 -10.96 12.60 -7.23
CA ILE A 187 -9.52 12.82 -7.01
C ILE A 187 -8.87 11.53 -6.51
N LYS A 188 -9.47 10.89 -5.51
CA LYS A 188 -8.97 9.62 -4.95
C LYS A 188 -8.98 8.51 -5.99
N ASP A 189 -10.05 8.36 -6.76
CA ASP A 189 -10.16 7.37 -7.82
C ASP A 189 -9.08 7.56 -8.90
N ALA A 190 -8.80 8.80 -9.34
CA ALA A 190 -7.72 9.08 -10.28
C ALA A 190 -6.33 8.77 -9.70
N LEU A 191 -6.05 9.17 -8.45
CA LEU A 191 -4.80 8.86 -7.76
C LEU A 191 -4.60 7.35 -7.59
N ILE A 192 -5.63 6.62 -7.17
CA ILE A 192 -5.60 5.17 -7.00
C ILE A 192 -5.34 4.49 -8.34
N ALA A 193 -5.99 4.92 -9.43
CA ALA A 193 -5.73 4.39 -10.76
C ALA A 193 -4.26 4.60 -11.17
N TYR A 194 -3.67 5.74 -10.83
CA TYR A 194 -2.25 5.98 -11.07
C TYR A 194 -1.34 5.11 -10.18
N GLU A 195 -1.60 5.01 -8.87
CA GLU A 195 -0.83 4.14 -7.97
C GLU A 195 -0.89 2.66 -8.39
N GLN A 196 -2.02 2.19 -8.90
CA GLN A 196 -2.17 0.85 -9.49
C GLN A 196 -1.35 0.67 -10.78
N SER A 197 -1.08 1.76 -11.51
CA SER A 197 -0.22 1.75 -12.70
C SER A 197 1.27 1.74 -12.37
N LEU A 198 1.65 2.05 -11.11
CA LEU A 198 3.04 2.03 -10.63
C LEU A 198 3.47 0.61 -10.27
N TYR A 199 3.37 -0.33 -11.21
CA TYR A 199 3.92 -1.69 -11.06
C TYR A 199 5.20 -1.84 -11.88
N THR A 200 6.03 -2.80 -11.50
CA THR A 200 7.38 -3.00 -12.07
C THR A 200 7.56 -4.43 -12.56
N PRO A 201 6.99 -4.78 -13.73
CA PRO A 201 7.13 -6.11 -14.31
C PRO A 201 8.55 -6.34 -14.83
N ASN A 202 8.76 -7.51 -15.45
CA ASN A 202 9.93 -7.82 -16.27
C ASN A 202 11.28 -7.79 -15.53
N SER A 203 11.29 -7.93 -14.21
CA SER A 203 12.54 -8.19 -13.49
C SER A 203 13.21 -9.47 -14.03
N ARG A 204 14.54 -9.57 -13.91
CA ARG A 204 15.27 -10.77 -14.36
C ARG A 204 14.75 -12.02 -13.65
N PHE A 205 14.35 -11.90 -12.39
CA PHE A 205 13.71 -12.98 -11.66
C PHE A 205 12.33 -13.35 -12.23
N ASP A 206 11.50 -12.36 -12.56
CA ASP A 206 10.19 -12.61 -13.18
C ASP A 206 10.33 -13.28 -14.56
N GLN A 207 11.34 -12.90 -15.35
CA GLN A 207 11.66 -13.58 -16.62
C GLN A 207 12.09 -15.03 -16.41
N PHE A 208 12.89 -15.30 -15.37
CA PHE A 208 13.30 -16.65 -14.99
C PHE A 208 12.11 -17.54 -14.57
N LEU A 209 11.18 -16.99 -13.79
CA LEU A 209 9.95 -17.68 -13.41
C LEU A 209 9.09 -18.02 -14.63
N ARG A 210 9.07 -17.15 -15.65
CA ARG A 210 8.39 -17.39 -16.94
C ARG A 210 9.12 -18.35 -17.89
N GLY A 211 10.24 -18.92 -17.47
CA GLY A 211 10.94 -19.96 -18.25
C GLY A 211 12.23 -19.50 -18.94
N ASN A 212 12.56 -18.21 -18.92
CA ASN A 212 13.87 -17.75 -19.41
C ASN A 212 14.97 -18.09 -18.39
N LYS A 213 15.47 -19.33 -18.42
CA LYS A 213 16.48 -19.81 -17.47
C LYS A 213 17.81 -19.05 -17.50
N GLN A 214 18.09 -18.34 -18.60
CA GLN A 214 19.30 -17.53 -18.76
C GLN A 214 19.17 -16.12 -18.18
N ALA A 215 17.98 -15.70 -17.74
CA ALA A 215 17.77 -14.38 -17.14
C ALA A 215 18.54 -14.19 -15.82
N LEU A 216 18.82 -15.29 -15.10
CA LEU A 216 19.62 -15.29 -13.87
C LEU A 216 20.97 -15.94 -14.09
N THR A 217 21.99 -15.32 -13.53
CA THR A 217 23.32 -15.90 -13.38
C THR A 217 23.31 -17.09 -12.41
N ALA A 218 24.32 -17.95 -12.47
CA ALA A 218 24.47 -19.06 -11.52
C ALA A 218 24.54 -18.60 -10.04
N ALA A 219 25.14 -17.44 -9.79
CA ALA A 219 25.21 -16.86 -8.45
C ALA A 219 23.84 -16.43 -7.92
N GLU A 220 22.99 -15.85 -8.77
CA GLU A 220 21.63 -15.43 -8.42
C GLU A 220 20.71 -16.63 -8.23
N GLN A 221 20.83 -17.67 -9.06
CA GLN A 221 20.08 -18.91 -8.87
C GLN A 221 20.47 -19.58 -7.54
N LYS A 222 21.77 -19.62 -7.20
CA LYS A 222 22.25 -20.11 -5.91
C LYS A 222 21.75 -19.24 -4.75
N GLY A 223 21.73 -17.92 -4.93
CA GLY A 223 21.15 -16.97 -3.98
C GLY A 223 19.68 -17.23 -3.71
N TYR A 224 18.89 -17.47 -4.76
CA TYR A 224 17.47 -17.81 -4.65
C TYR A 224 17.26 -19.16 -3.95
N GLN A 225 18.06 -20.17 -4.30
CA GLN A 225 18.04 -21.46 -3.62
C GLN A 225 18.30 -21.29 -2.12
N MET A 226 19.32 -20.52 -1.74
CA MET A 226 19.60 -20.20 -0.34
C MET A 226 18.42 -19.47 0.31
N PHE A 227 17.88 -18.43 -0.33
CA PHE A 227 16.72 -17.70 0.18
C PHE A 227 15.53 -18.63 0.48
N LYS A 228 15.30 -19.65 -0.35
CA LYS A 228 14.32 -20.71 -0.10
C LYS A 228 14.72 -21.60 1.08
N THR A 229 15.90 -22.22 1.04
CA THR A 229 16.31 -23.24 2.01
C THR A 229 16.54 -22.68 3.42
N TYR A 230 16.93 -21.41 3.54
CA TYR A 230 17.06 -20.73 4.83
C TYR A 230 15.72 -20.30 5.42
N GLY A 231 14.63 -20.33 4.63
CA GLY A 231 13.28 -20.05 5.11
C GLY A 231 12.82 -18.61 4.94
N CYS A 232 13.55 -17.75 4.20
CA CYS A 232 13.14 -16.37 3.96
C CYS A 232 11.78 -16.29 3.23
N VAL A 233 11.52 -17.26 2.34
CA VAL A 233 10.22 -17.42 1.65
C VAL A 233 9.04 -17.73 2.57
N SER A 234 9.24 -18.07 3.84
CA SER A 234 8.12 -18.23 4.78
C SER A 234 7.33 -16.93 4.98
N CYS A 235 8.03 -15.79 4.88
CA CYS A 235 7.45 -14.46 5.03
C CYS A 235 7.47 -13.68 3.70
N HIS A 236 8.55 -13.82 2.93
CA HIS A 236 8.75 -13.10 1.67
C HIS A 236 8.41 -13.98 0.46
N GLN A 237 7.10 -14.18 0.26
CA GLN A 237 6.54 -15.02 -0.81
C GLN A 237 5.46 -14.29 -1.62
N GLY A 238 4.90 -15.00 -2.60
CA GLY A 238 3.79 -14.53 -3.39
C GLY A 238 4.23 -13.52 -4.44
N MET A 239 3.26 -12.77 -4.96
CA MET A 239 3.52 -11.86 -6.07
C MET A 239 4.45 -10.73 -5.69
N ASN A 240 4.38 -10.15 -4.48
CA ASN A 240 5.19 -9.00 -4.08
C ASN A 240 6.44 -9.39 -3.26
N VAL A 241 6.76 -10.69 -3.16
CA VAL A 241 7.89 -11.19 -2.34
C VAL A 241 7.80 -10.65 -0.90
N GLY A 242 6.62 -10.82 -0.29
CA GLY A 242 6.19 -10.13 0.92
C GLY A 242 4.94 -9.28 0.66
N GLY A 243 4.65 -8.36 1.57
CA GLY A 243 3.52 -7.44 1.46
C GLY A 243 2.14 -8.06 1.63
N ASN A 244 2.06 -9.31 2.09
CA ASN A 244 0.83 -10.09 2.20
C ASN A 244 0.60 -10.71 3.59
N MET A 245 1.46 -10.43 4.57
CA MET A 245 1.27 -10.86 5.96
C MET A 245 1.92 -9.91 6.96
N PHE A 246 1.60 -10.13 8.23
CA PHE A 246 2.28 -9.54 9.38
C PHE A 246 3.29 -10.51 9.96
N GLN A 247 4.39 -9.99 10.51
CA GLN A 247 5.33 -10.77 11.28
C GLN A 247 6.03 -9.92 12.33
N LYS A 248 6.36 -10.53 13.47
CA LYS A 248 7.21 -9.93 14.50
C LYS A 248 8.62 -9.72 13.95
N PHE A 249 9.18 -8.53 14.14
CA PHE A 249 10.59 -8.29 13.89
C PHE A 249 11.38 -8.63 15.16
N GLY A 250 12.16 -9.71 15.09
CA GLY A 250 12.77 -10.41 16.21
C GLY A 250 11.99 -11.64 16.64
N VAL A 251 11.63 -12.54 15.71
CA VAL A 251 10.92 -13.80 16.04
C VAL A 251 11.76 -14.71 16.94
N ILE A 252 13.05 -14.84 16.63
CA ILE A 252 13.97 -15.75 17.33
C ILE A 252 14.86 -15.02 18.32
N GLY A 253 15.27 -13.79 18.00
CA GLY A 253 16.09 -12.97 18.90
C GLY A 253 15.50 -11.57 19.08
N ASP A 254 15.78 -10.94 20.22
CA ASP A 254 15.29 -9.60 20.53
C ASP A 254 16.09 -8.52 19.78
N TYR A 255 15.65 -8.20 18.56
CA TYR A 255 16.25 -7.16 17.74
C TYR A 255 16.21 -5.79 18.43
N PHE A 256 15.07 -5.42 19.02
CA PHE A 256 14.86 -4.08 19.57
C PHE A 256 15.65 -3.85 20.86
N ALA A 257 15.76 -4.86 21.73
CA ALA A 257 16.65 -4.78 22.89
C ALA A 257 18.12 -4.62 22.47
N ASN A 258 18.57 -5.37 21.47
CA ASN A 258 19.96 -5.32 21.02
C ASN A 258 20.30 -4.04 20.22
N ARG A 259 19.35 -3.55 19.41
CA ARG A 259 19.51 -2.29 18.67
C ARG A 259 19.50 -1.09 19.63
N GLY A 260 18.70 -1.18 20.70
CA GLY A 260 18.47 -0.08 21.62
C GLY A 260 17.70 1.08 20.98
N ASN A 261 17.65 2.20 21.69
CA ASN A 261 17.00 3.45 21.25
C ASN A 261 15.60 3.22 20.68
N ILE A 262 14.76 2.52 21.44
CA ILE A 262 13.39 2.20 21.04
C ILE A 262 12.57 3.49 20.97
N THR A 263 11.94 3.71 19.83
CA THR A 263 11.06 4.81 19.47
C THR A 263 9.60 4.33 19.44
N PRO A 264 8.61 5.23 19.49
CA PRO A 264 7.22 4.85 19.34
C PRO A 264 6.92 4.09 18.03
N ALA A 265 7.63 4.40 16.94
CA ALA A 265 7.45 3.72 15.65
C ALA A 265 7.79 2.23 15.71
N ASP A 266 8.71 1.84 16.60
CA ASP A 266 9.15 0.45 16.75
C ASP A 266 8.05 -0.47 17.26
N PHE A 267 7.05 0.05 18.00
CA PHE A 267 5.94 -0.79 18.45
C PHE A 267 5.09 -1.32 17.29
N GLY A 268 5.25 -0.76 16.08
CA GLY A 268 4.66 -1.30 14.86
C GLY A 268 3.14 -1.39 14.96
N ARG A 269 2.61 -2.58 14.72
CA ARG A 269 1.17 -2.87 14.69
C ARG A 269 0.47 -2.62 16.02
N TYR A 270 1.16 -2.76 17.16
CA TYR A 270 0.62 -2.35 18.46
C TYR A 270 0.12 -0.90 18.47
N ASN A 271 0.74 0.00 17.69
CA ASN A 271 0.28 1.39 17.60
C ASN A 271 -1.13 1.51 17.01
N VAL A 272 -1.57 0.51 16.24
CA VAL A 272 -2.88 0.41 15.63
C VAL A 272 -3.85 -0.38 16.52
N THR A 273 -3.44 -1.55 17.00
CA THR A 273 -4.36 -2.51 17.65
C THR A 273 -4.41 -2.39 19.16
N LYS A 274 -3.35 -1.88 19.79
CA LYS A 274 -3.14 -1.87 21.26
C LYS A 274 -3.09 -3.25 21.90
N ASP A 275 -2.95 -4.31 21.10
CA ASP A 275 -2.74 -5.67 21.59
C ASP A 275 -1.24 -5.91 21.78
N GLU A 276 -0.82 -6.28 22.99
CA GLU A 276 0.58 -6.58 23.31
C GLU A 276 1.18 -7.69 22.43
N ALA A 277 0.37 -8.62 21.91
CA ALA A 277 0.82 -9.62 20.95
C ALA A 277 1.30 -9.01 19.62
N ASP A 278 0.81 -7.82 19.26
CA ASP A 278 1.20 -7.06 18.07
C ASP A 278 2.41 -6.13 18.31
N ARG A 279 3.00 -6.13 19.52
CA ARG A 279 4.20 -5.34 19.79
C ARG A 279 5.37 -5.84 18.95
N TYR A 280 6.02 -4.91 18.24
CA TYR A 280 7.11 -5.20 17.30
C TYR A 280 6.67 -6.01 16.06
N VAL A 281 5.37 -6.10 15.80
CA VAL A 281 4.82 -6.73 14.59
C VAL A 281 4.71 -5.69 13.48
N PHE A 282 5.17 -6.05 12.29
CA PHE A 282 5.13 -5.20 11.11
C PHE A 282 4.53 -5.95 9.94
N ARG A 283 3.98 -5.20 8.98
CA ARG A 283 3.73 -5.73 7.65
C ARG A 283 5.07 -6.13 7.06
N VAL A 284 5.19 -7.38 6.62
CA VAL A 284 6.39 -7.85 5.91
C VAL A 284 6.52 -7.02 4.62
N PRO A 285 7.61 -6.27 4.40
CA PRO A 285 7.74 -5.43 3.22
C PRO A 285 7.90 -6.27 1.94
N SER A 286 7.52 -5.68 0.81
CA SER A 286 7.88 -6.21 -0.50
C SER A 286 9.40 -6.16 -0.67
N LEU A 287 9.99 -7.22 -1.21
CA LEU A 287 11.40 -7.20 -1.61
C LEU A 287 11.59 -6.88 -3.10
N ARG A 288 10.51 -6.55 -3.82
CA ARG A 288 10.67 -6.05 -5.19
C ARG A 288 11.33 -4.69 -5.18
N ASN A 289 12.29 -4.51 -6.08
CA ASN A 289 13.12 -3.30 -6.17
C ASN A 289 13.98 -3.02 -4.92
N VAL A 290 14.16 -3.99 -4.01
CA VAL A 290 14.91 -3.77 -2.77
C VAL A 290 16.36 -3.34 -3.04
N GLY A 291 16.98 -3.80 -4.13
CA GLY A 291 18.34 -3.39 -4.50
C GLY A 291 18.50 -1.89 -4.81
N VAL A 292 17.41 -1.15 -5.03
CA VAL A 292 17.45 0.29 -5.38
C VAL A 292 16.78 1.22 -4.36
N THR A 293 16.33 0.68 -3.22
CA THR A 293 15.62 1.42 -2.16
C THR A 293 16.31 1.41 -0.78
N PRO A 294 17.63 1.66 -0.65
CA PRO A 294 18.24 1.86 0.66
C PRO A 294 17.76 3.18 1.30
N PRO A 295 17.92 3.39 2.61
CA PRO A 295 18.27 2.40 3.62
C PRO A 295 17.10 1.46 3.94
N TYR A 296 17.34 0.44 4.77
CA TYR A 296 16.41 -0.65 5.02
C TYR A 296 15.86 -0.66 6.44
N PHE A 297 14.75 -1.39 6.60
CA PHE A 297 13.87 -1.43 7.78
C PHE A 297 13.03 -0.16 7.95
N HIS A 298 12.05 -0.23 8.86
CA HIS A 298 11.10 0.85 9.08
C HIS A 298 11.75 2.12 9.62
N ASP A 299 12.96 2.05 10.15
CA ASP A 299 13.72 3.17 10.72
C ASP A 299 14.94 3.56 9.86
N GLY A 300 15.19 2.86 8.75
CA GLY A 300 16.37 3.06 7.92
C GLY A 300 17.70 2.72 8.60
N SER A 301 17.70 1.89 9.65
CA SER A 301 18.90 1.57 10.43
C SER A 301 19.93 0.72 9.68
N ALA A 302 19.51 -0.13 8.75
CA ALA A 302 20.42 -0.89 7.90
C ALA A 302 20.79 -0.10 6.65
N LYS A 303 22.07 0.23 6.48
CA LYS A 303 22.56 1.09 5.39
C LYS A 303 22.73 0.33 4.08
N THR A 304 23.07 -0.96 4.15
CA THR A 304 23.32 -1.82 3.00
C THR A 304 22.37 -3.02 2.99
N LEU A 305 22.19 -3.62 1.81
CA LEU A 305 21.32 -4.77 1.65
C LEU A 305 21.88 -5.96 2.43
N GLU A 306 23.21 -6.09 2.45
CA GLU A 306 23.95 -7.08 3.20
C GLU A 306 23.75 -6.93 4.71
N ASP A 307 23.75 -5.72 5.25
CA ASP A 307 23.43 -5.47 6.66
C ASP A 307 22.01 -5.93 6.98
N ALA A 308 21.05 -5.62 6.10
CA ALA A 308 19.66 -6.00 6.28
C ALA A 308 19.50 -7.54 6.25
N ILE A 309 20.16 -8.23 5.32
CA ILE A 309 20.17 -9.70 5.24
C ILE A 309 20.79 -10.31 6.50
N ALA A 310 21.91 -9.76 6.99
CA ALA A 310 22.58 -10.25 8.20
C ALA A 310 21.68 -10.14 9.43
N VAL A 311 21.01 -9.00 9.60
CA VAL A 311 20.04 -8.76 10.68
C VAL A 311 18.87 -9.73 10.56
N MET A 312 18.27 -9.86 9.37
CA MET A 312 17.14 -10.78 9.16
C MET A 312 17.52 -12.23 9.45
N ALA A 313 18.68 -12.69 9.00
CA ALA A 313 19.12 -14.05 9.25
C ALA A 313 19.38 -14.32 10.75
N LYS A 314 19.97 -13.36 11.47
CA LYS A 314 20.20 -13.46 12.91
C LYS A 314 18.89 -13.48 13.70
N TYR A 315 18.00 -12.51 13.47
CA TYR A 315 16.86 -12.25 14.37
C TYR A 315 15.56 -12.94 13.95
N GLN A 316 15.35 -13.19 12.67
CA GLN A 316 14.17 -13.92 12.19
C GLN A 316 14.41 -15.43 12.12
N LEU A 317 15.63 -15.85 11.81
CA LEU A 317 15.94 -17.26 11.55
C LEU A 317 16.85 -17.90 12.60
N GLY A 318 17.45 -17.11 13.51
CA GLY A 318 18.40 -17.62 14.51
C GLY A 318 19.71 -18.14 13.91
N ARG A 319 20.04 -17.75 12.68
CA ARG A 319 21.14 -18.34 11.90
C ARG A 319 22.02 -17.23 11.33
N PRO A 320 23.17 -16.92 11.96
CA PRO A 320 24.12 -16.01 11.33
C PRO A 320 24.62 -16.62 10.01
N LEU A 321 24.74 -15.79 8.99
CA LEU A 321 25.22 -16.19 7.66
C LEU A 321 26.65 -15.71 7.45
N ALA A 322 27.46 -16.53 6.77
CA ALA A 322 28.76 -16.09 6.30
C ALA A 322 28.61 -15.01 5.21
N LYS A 323 29.58 -14.09 5.11
CA LYS A 323 29.56 -12.99 4.12
C LYS A 323 29.32 -13.49 2.68
N ALA A 324 29.92 -14.62 2.31
CA ALA A 324 29.71 -15.22 0.98
C ALA A 324 28.25 -15.65 0.73
N GLN A 325 27.55 -16.12 1.76
CA GLN A 325 26.13 -16.50 1.66
C GLN A 325 25.24 -15.26 1.56
N ILE A 326 25.54 -14.23 2.37
CA ILE A 326 24.86 -12.92 2.32
C ILE A 326 24.97 -12.34 0.92
N ASN A 327 26.17 -12.32 0.34
CA ASN A 327 26.39 -11.78 -1.01
C ASN A 327 25.61 -12.55 -2.09
N LEU A 328 25.45 -13.87 -1.96
CA LEU A 328 24.65 -14.65 -2.90
C LEU A 328 23.16 -14.28 -2.80
N ILE A 329 22.64 -14.13 -1.58
CA ILE A 329 21.26 -13.70 -1.36
C ILE A 329 21.05 -12.27 -1.88
N ALA A 330 22.00 -11.36 -1.64
CA ALA A 330 21.95 -9.98 -2.14
C ALA A 330 21.84 -9.95 -3.67
N LYS A 331 22.66 -10.72 -4.39
CA LYS A 331 22.56 -10.86 -5.85
C LYS A 331 21.18 -11.35 -6.31
N PHE A 332 20.61 -12.34 -5.62
CA PHE A 332 19.24 -12.76 -5.91
C PHE A 332 18.25 -11.61 -5.70
N LEU A 333 18.34 -10.88 -4.59
CA LEU A 333 17.44 -9.76 -4.31
C LEU A 333 17.60 -8.62 -5.34
N ASP A 334 18.79 -8.36 -5.86
CA ASP A 334 19.02 -7.40 -6.95
C ASP A 334 18.31 -7.81 -8.25
N SER A 335 18.13 -9.12 -8.47
CA SER A 335 17.38 -9.63 -9.63
C SER A 335 15.86 -9.39 -9.55
N LEU A 336 15.36 -8.92 -8.41
CA LEU A 336 13.95 -8.55 -8.19
C LEU A 336 13.62 -7.13 -8.65
N THR A 337 14.60 -6.32 -9.06
CA THR A 337 14.38 -4.99 -9.63
C THR A 337 13.72 -5.12 -11.00
N GLY A 338 12.50 -4.58 -11.11
CA GLY A 338 11.71 -4.60 -12.33
C GLY A 338 11.93 -3.38 -13.21
N GLU A 339 11.05 -3.24 -14.19
CA GLU A 339 11.06 -2.12 -15.13
C GLU A 339 9.86 -1.21 -14.90
N TYR A 340 10.08 0.10 -14.97
CA TYR A 340 9.01 1.09 -15.06
C TYR A 340 9.11 1.80 -16.41
N GLN A 341 8.02 1.79 -17.18
CA GLN A 341 7.97 2.37 -18.53
C GLN A 341 9.08 1.84 -19.47
N GLY A 342 9.36 0.53 -19.37
CA GLY A 342 10.38 -0.14 -20.20
C GLY A 342 11.82 0.16 -19.81
N LYS A 343 12.06 0.79 -18.65
CA LYS A 343 13.40 1.04 -18.11
C LYS A 343 13.55 0.36 -16.77
N SER A 344 14.67 -0.32 -16.55
CA SER A 344 15.02 -0.83 -15.22
C SER A 344 15.17 0.34 -14.23
N LEU A 345 14.68 0.14 -13.01
CA LEU A 345 14.74 1.15 -11.94
C LEU A 345 16.13 1.38 -11.36
#